data_AF-A0A060C1G2-F1
#
_entry.id   AF-A0A060C1G2-F1
#
_cell.length_a   1.000
_cell.length_b   1.000
_cell.length_c   1.000
_cell.angle_alpha   90.00
_cell.angle_beta   90.00
_cell.angle_gamma   90.00
#
_symmetry.space_group_name_H-M   'P 1'
#
loop_
_entity.id
_entity.type
_entity.pdbx_description
1 polymer ?
#
loop_
_entity_poly.entity_id
_entity_poly.type
_entity_poly.pdbx_seq_one_letter_code
_entity_poly.pdbx_strand_id
1 'polypeptide(L)'
;MRMTFPKNDDSSILIDMSKVLSGGKWKVVWSHLRVEDDSTVTGFHLVNGWARERPIYFAARFSRPFDTAQIFKSGKEVQYDGYRFQSRKDAAGDDLRFLANYKTKADEKILVKVSISGVSAANALANLDAEIPGWDFDKLHESTRKRWDDALSTLQIADGAQAQKETFYTALYHAL
;
A
#
# COMPACT_ATOMS: atom_id res chain seq x y z
N MET A 1 -4.13 6.55 -1.59
CA MET A 1 -3.47 7.46 -0.62
C MET A 1 -3.14 8.77 -1.31
N ARG A 2 -3.11 9.89 -0.57
CA ARG A 2 -2.68 11.22 -1.03
C ARG A 2 -1.65 11.77 -0.06
N MET A 3 -0.42 11.96 -0.52
CA MET A 3 0.67 12.56 0.27
C MET A 3 0.96 13.96 -0.25
N THR A 4 0.91 14.96 0.64
CA THR A 4 1.22 16.36 0.32
C THR A 4 2.60 16.68 0.87
N PHE A 5 3.49 17.16 0.00
CA PHE A 5 4.88 17.46 0.34
C PHE A 5 5.14 18.97 0.40
N PRO A 6 6.06 19.42 1.27
CA PRO A 6 6.66 20.74 1.15
C PRO A 6 7.63 20.78 -0.04
N LYS A 7 8.14 21.98 -0.36
CA LYS A 7 9.28 22.09 -1.26
C LYS A 7 10.51 21.43 -0.61
N ASN A 8 11.03 20.38 -1.22
CA ASN A 8 12.20 19.64 -0.73
C ASN A 8 12.86 18.88 -1.88
N ASP A 9 14.18 18.81 -1.90
CA ASP A 9 14.92 18.05 -2.91
C ASP A 9 15.08 16.57 -2.54
N ASP A 10 14.80 16.19 -1.29
CA ASP A 10 15.01 14.84 -0.74
C ASP A 10 13.75 14.29 -0.06
N SER A 11 12.61 14.31 -0.75
CA SER A 11 11.37 13.68 -0.27
C SER A 11 11.30 12.21 -0.71
N SER A 12 10.78 11.32 0.14
CA SER A 12 10.65 9.90 -0.19
C SER A 12 9.35 9.29 0.34
N ILE A 13 8.85 8.28 -0.37
CA ILE A 13 7.81 7.37 0.10
C ILE A 13 8.44 6.00 0.31
N LEU A 14 8.39 5.52 1.55
CA LEU A 14 8.95 4.23 1.96
C LEU A 14 7.87 3.14 1.96
N ILE A 15 8.18 2.00 1.35
CA ILE A 15 7.47 0.73 1.54
C ILE A 15 8.38 -0.19 2.37
N ASP A 16 7.96 -0.49 3.59
CA ASP A 16 8.70 -1.35 4.51
C ASP A 16 8.15 -2.78 4.51
N MET A 17 8.88 -3.68 3.84
CA MET A 17 8.54 -5.09 3.71
C MET A 17 9.07 -5.91 4.91
N SER A 18 9.69 -5.30 5.91
CA SER A 18 10.15 -6.02 7.11
C SER A 18 9.03 -6.22 8.14
N LYS A 19 7.93 -5.47 8.01
CA LYS A 19 6.93 -5.32 9.07
C LYS A 19 5.79 -6.33 8.98
N VAL A 20 5.47 -6.92 10.12
CA VAL A 20 4.24 -7.69 10.33
C VAL A 20 3.68 -7.34 11.71
N LEU A 21 2.36 -7.14 11.79
CA LEU A 21 1.67 -6.95 13.06
C LEU A 21 1.62 -8.29 13.80
N SER A 22 2.56 -8.49 14.73
CA SER A 22 2.70 -9.77 15.43
C SER A 22 2.96 -9.67 16.92
N GLY A 23 3.14 -8.46 17.46
CA GLY A 23 3.64 -8.28 18.82
C GLY A 23 4.97 -8.98 19.07
N GLY A 24 5.78 -9.16 18.02
CA GLY A 24 7.08 -9.86 18.05
C GLY A 24 7.01 -11.39 17.87
N LYS A 25 5.81 -11.99 17.79
CA LYS A 25 5.64 -13.45 17.73
C LYS A 25 5.88 -14.04 16.33
N TRP A 26 5.50 -13.29 15.31
CA TRP A 26 5.51 -13.72 13.91
C TRP A 26 6.49 -12.86 13.13
N LYS A 27 7.08 -13.45 12.09
CA LYS A 27 8.05 -12.79 11.22
C LYS A 27 7.65 -13.02 9.76
N VAL A 28 8.07 -12.09 8.93
CA VAL A 28 8.08 -12.31 7.48
C VAL A 28 9.09 -13.41 7.21
N VAL A 29 8.65 -14.49 6.57
CA VAL A 29 9.49 -15.64 6.22
C VAL A 29 10.28 -15.34 4.96
N TRP A 30 9.60 -14.75 3.98
CA TRP A 30 10.18 -14.40 2.71
C TRP A 30 9.43 -13.24 2.08
N SER A 31 10.15 -12.42 1.33
CA SER A 31 9.56 -11.36 0.52
C SER A 31 10.21 -11.31 -0.85
N HIS A 32 9.48 -10.72 -1.79
CA HIS A 32 10.00 -10.29 -3.07
C HIS A 32 9.51 -8.89 -3.36
N LEU A 33 10.34 -8.07 -3.99
CA LEU A 33 9.99 -6.72 -4.40
C LEU A 33 10.59 -6.45 -5.77
N ARG A 34 9.78 -5.86 -6.65
CA ARG A 34 10.16 -5.58 -8.03
C ARG A 34 9.66 -4.23 -8.49
N VAL A 35 10.57 -3.43 -9.05
CA VAL A 35 10.24 -2.18 -9.77
C VAL A 35 9.89 -2.55 -11.20
N GLU A 36 8.60 -2.49 -11.55
CA GLU A 36 8.11 -2.92 -12.86
C GLU A 36 8.39 -1.86 -13.93
N ASP A 37 8.14 -0.60 -13.61
CA ASP A 37 8.32 0.55 -14.50
C ASP A 37 8.74 1.80 -13.71
N ASP A 38 8.52 2.99 -14.26
CA ASP A 38 8.92 4.26 -13.66
C ASP A 38 7.99 4.75 -12.55
N SER A 39 6.86 4.09 -12.30
CA SER A 39 5.84 4.52 -11.34
C SER A 39 5.12 3.35 -10.64
N THR A 40 5.51 2.10 -10.93
CA THR A 40 4.87 0.89 -10.42
C THR A 40 5.88 -0.04 -9.75
N VAL A 41 5.52 -0.54 -8.57
CA VAL A 41 6.25 -1.56 -7.82
C VAL A 41 5.29 -2.68 -7.42
N THR A 42 5.74 -3.91 -7.56
CA THR A 42 5.03 -5.10 -7.06
C THR A 42 5.83 -5.77 -5.97
N GLY A 43 5.17 -6.63 -5.21
CA GLY A 43 5.89 -7.51 -4.33
C GLY A 43 5.02 -8.55 -3.67
N PHE A 44 5.64 -9.28 -2.77
CA PHE A 44 5.13 -10.48 -2.16
C PHE A 44 5.63 -10.59 -0.72
N HIS A 45 4.76 -11.11 0.14
CA HIS A 45 5.06 -11.56 1.48
C HIS A 45 4.58 -12.98 1.70
N LEU A 46 5.47 -13.81 2.24
CA LEU A 46 5.12 -15.03 2.94
C LEU A 46 5.24 -14.78 4.43
N VAL A 47 4.12 -14.87 5.14
CA VAL A 47 4.10 -14.74 6.60
C VAL A 47 3.70 -16.08 7.20
N ASN A 48 4.51 -16.54 8.17
CA ASN A 48 4.11 -17.60 9.08
C ASN A 48 3.64 -16.93 10.38
N GLY A 49 2.33 -16.97 10.62
CA GLY A 49 1.70 -16.34 11.77
C GLY A 49 0.52 -17.12 12.29
N TRP A 50 -0.54 -16.42 12.71
CA TRP A 50 -1.77 -17.07 13.17
C TRP A 50 -2.34 -18.05 12.13
N ALA A 51 -2.34 -17.65 10.85
CA ALA A 51 -2.42 -18.58 9.74
C ALA A 51 -1.00 -19.07 9.41
N ARG A 52 -0.84 -20.39 9.30
CA ARG A 52 0.46 -21.08 9.14
C ARG A 52 1.25 -20.59 7.93
N GLU A 53 0.58 -20.40 6.80
CA GLU A 53 1.21 -19.98 5.56
C GLU A 53 0.28 -19.00 4.86
N ARG A 54 0.65 -17.72 4.84
CA ARG A 54 -0.16 -16.67 4.22
C ARG A 54 0.65 -15.94 3.14
N PRO A 55 0.45 -16.29 1.86
CA PRO A 55 0.96 -15.49 0.75
C PRO A 55 0.10 -14.24 0.57
N ILE A 56 0.74 -13.09 0.47
CA ILE A 56 0.10 -11.83 0.09
C ILE A 56 0.96 -11.18 -0.97
N TYR A 57 0.36 -10.86 -2.10
CA TYR A 57 0.95 -10.06 -3.16
C TYR A 57 0.38 -8.65 -3.11
N PHE A 58 1.16 -7.69 -3.55
CA PHE A 58 0.70 -6.32 -3.72
C PHE A 58 1.19 -5.72 -5.04
N ALA A 59 0.46 -4.71 -5.49
CA ALA A 59 0.88 -3.78 -6.52
C ALA A 59 0.64 -2.36 -6.01
N ALA A 60 1.64 -1.48 -6.16
CA ALA A 60 1.54 -0.08 -5.83
C ALA A 60 1.91 0.77 -7.05
N ARG A 61 1.05 1.72 -7.42
CA ARG A 61 1.27 2.67 -8.51
C ARG A 61 1.25 4.10 -7.99
N PHE A 62 2.19 4.91 -8.43
CA PHE A 62 2.38 6.30 -8.05
C PHE A 62 1.89 7.23 -9.16
N SER A 63 1.36 8.41 -8.80
CA SER A 63 0.70 9.31 -9.76
C SER A 63 1.65 10.02 -10.72
N ARG A 64 2.95 9.93 -10.48
CA ARG A 64 3.99 10.40 -11.39
C ARG A 64 5.22 9.48 -11.29
N PRO A 65 6.10 9.50 -12.30
CA PRO A 65 7.34 8.74 -12.25
C PRO A 65 8.20 9.07 -11.03
N PHE A 66 8.89 8.05 -10.51
CA PHE A 66 9.97 8.17 -9.53
C PHE A 66 11.09 9.03 -10.09
N ASP A 67 11.66 9.94 -9.29
CA ASP A 67 12.90 10.61 -9.70
C ASP A 67 14.06 9.62 -9.57
N THR A 68 14.07 8.85 -8.47
CA THR A 68 14.86 7.62 -8.32
C THR A 68 14.09 6.59 -7.53
N ALA A 69 14.39 5.31 -7.78
CA ALA A 69 13.76 4.17 -7.12
C ALA A 69 14.87 3.26 -6.57
N GLN A 70 14.83 2.98 -5.27
CA GLN A 70 15.88 2.24 -4.58
C GLN A 70 15.27 1.08 -3.79
N ILE A 71 15.89 -0.10 -3.89
CA ILE A 71 15.56 -1.25 -3.04
C ILE A 71 16.68 -1.42 -2.04
N PHE A 72 16.34 -1.63 -0.78
CA PHE A 72 17.28 -1.97 0.28
C PHE A 72 17.00 -3.37 0.79
N LYS A 73 18.05 -4.11 1.09
CA LYS A 73 18.01 -5.40 1.77
C LYS A 73 18.96 -5.36 2.97
N SER A 74 18.44 -5.63 4.17
CA SER A 74 19.24 -5.63 5.40
C SER A 74 20.05 -4.34 5.61
N GLY A 75 19.45 -3.19 5.28
CA GLY A 75 20.07 -1.87 5.39
C GLY A 75 21.07 -1.51 4.28
N LYS A 76 21.33 -2.38 3.31
CA LYS A 76 22.19 -2.09 2.16
C LYS A 76 21.37 -1.92 0.90
N GLU A 77 21.71 -0.92 0.08
CA GLU A 77 21.05 -0.75 -1.22
C GLU A 77 21.40 -1.93 -2.14
N VAL A 78 20.39 -2.43 -2.85
CA VAL A 78 20.54 -3.47 -3.86
C VAL A 78 21.12 -2.84 -5.11
N GLN A 79 22.40 -3.10 -5.34
CA GLN A 79 23.17 -2.57 -6.47
C GLN A 79 23.84 -3.71 -7.23
N TYR A 80 24.36 -3.39 -8.42
CA TYR A 80 25.29 -4.28 -9.11
C TYR A 80 26.73 -3.95 -8.66
N ASP A 81 27.20 -4.65 -7.63
CA ASP A 81 28.52 -4.46 -7.02
C ASP A 81 29.36 -5.76 -6.94
N GLY A 82 28.87 -6.83 -7.56
CA GLY A 82 29.49 -8.15 -7.54
C GLY A 82 29.97 -8.66 -8.90
N TYR A 83 30.58 -9.85 -8.89
CA TYR A 83 31.07 -10.50 -10.12
C TYR A 83 29.95 -10.84 -11.12
N ARG A 84 28.78 -11.28 -10.62
CA ARG A 84 27.62 -11.63 -11.45
C ARG A 84 26.59 -10.51 -11.43
N PHE A 85 25.96 -10.30 -12.58
CA PHE A 85 24.90 -9.31 -12.74
C PHE A 85 23.78 -9.51 -11.70
N GLN A 86 23.37 -8.39 -11.10
CA GLN A 86 22.19 -8.29 -10.26
C GLN A 86 21.40 -7.05 -10.68
N SER A 87 20.11 -7.21 -10.92
CA SER A 87 19.24 -6.06 -11.22
C SER A 87 18.98 -5.27 -9.93
N ARG A 88 19.17 -3.95 -9.97
CA ARG A 88 18.72 -3.03 -8.90
C ARG A 88 17.19 -2.92 -8.77
N LYS A 89 16.45 -3.48 -9.73
CA LYS A 89 14.98 -3.44 -9.80
C LYS A 89 14.31 -4.66 -9.18
N ASP A 90 15.07 -5.64 -8.69
CA ASP A 90 14.50 -6.91 -8.22
C ASP A 90 15.28 -7.41 -7.00
N ALA A 91 14.57 -7.73 -5.92
CA ALA A 91 15.17 -8.28 -4.71
C ALA A 91 14.25 -9.30 -4.04
N ALA A 92 14.85 -10.34 -3.46
CA ALA A 92 14.18 -11.36 -2.68
C ALA A 92 14.88 -11.60 -1.34
N GLY A 93 14.11 -12.00 -0.33
CA GLY A 93 14.60 -12.34 1.00
C GLY A 93 13.80 -11.66 2.12
N ASP A 94 14.44 -11.51 3.26
CA ASP A 94 13.95 -10.78 4.42
C ASP A 94 14.46 -9.31 4.43
N ASP A 95 13.88 -8.50 5.31
CA ASP A 95 14.22 -7.09 5.53
C ASP A 95 14.41 -6.27 4.25
N LEU A 96 13.43 -6.38 3.34
CA LEU A 96 13.36 -5.56 2.15
C LEU A 96 12.69 -4.21 2.45
N ARG A 97 13.16 -3.16 1.78
CA ARG A 97 12.52 -1.84 1.77
C ARG A 97 12.62 -1.23 0.39
N PHE A 98 11.64 -0.44 0.02
CA PHE A 98 11.66 0.33 -1.23
C PHE A 98 11.48 1.81 -0.92
N LEU A 99 12.32 2.64 -1.53
CA LEU A 99 12.19 4.09 -1.50
C LEU A 99 11.88 4.60 -2.91
N ALA A 100 10.72 5.25 -3.03
CA ALA A 100 10.40 6.12 -4.16
C ALA A 100 10.80 7.55 -3.79
N ASN A 101 11.84 8.07 -4.42
CA ASN A 101 12.40 9.38 -4.12
C ASN A 101 11.91 10.45 -5.10
N TYR A 102 11.79 11.67 -4.60
CA TYR A 102 11.19 12.80 -5.29
C TYR A 102 11.81 14.13 -4.84
N LYS A 103 12.09 15.00 -5.80
CA LYS A 103 12.14 16.45 -5.62
C LYS A 103 10.72 16.98 -5.71
N THR A 104 10.27 17.64 -4.66
CA THR A 104 8.90 18.11 -4.53
C THR A 104 8.83 19.63 -4.48
N LYS A 105 7.74 20.18 -5.00
CA LYS A 105 7.36 21.58 -4.82
C LYS A 105 6.49 21.75 -3.58
N ALA A 106 6.31 23.00 -3.14
CA ALA A 106 5.37 23.30 -2.06
C ALA A 106 3.95 22.85 -2.45
N ASP A 107 3.29 22.16 -1.53
CA ASP A 107 1.95 21.59 -1.68
C ASP A 107 1.78 20.58 -2.83
N GLU A 108 2.89 20.01 -3.32
CA GLU A 108 2.84 18.96 -4.33
C GLU A 108 2.20 17.70 -3.76
N LYS A 109 1.21 17.17 -4.50
CA LYS A 109 0.47 15.97 -4.11
C LYS A 109 0.94 14.78 -4.94
N ILE A 110 1.50 13.77 -4.28
CA ILE A 110 1.78 12.47 -4.89
C ILE A 110 0.72 11.50 -4.39
N LEU A 111 -0.03 10.91 -5.32
CA LEU A 111 -1.03 9.90 -5.01
C LEU A 111 -0.43 8.51 -5.20
N VAL A 112 -0.85 7.58 -4.36
CA VAL A 112 -0.45 6.17 -4.43
C VAL A 112 -1.69 5.30 -4.39
N LYS A 113 -1.85 4.45 -5.41
CA LYS A 113 -2.86 3.40 -5.45
C LYS A 113 -2.17 2.09 -5.04
N VAL A 114 -2.82 1.31 -4.18
CA VAL A 114 -2.32 0.01 -3.74
C VAL A 114 -3.44 -0.99 -3.85
N SER A 115 -3.12 -2.18 -4.37
CA SER A 115 -4.01 -3.33 -4.40
C SER A 115 -3.25 -4.55 -3.90
N ILE A 116 -4.01 -5.53 -3.38
CA ILE A 116 -3.48 -6.79 -2.87
C ILE A 116 -4.13 -7.98 -3.55
N SER A 117 -3.47 -9.13 -3.50
CA SER A 117 -4.01 -10.41 -3.94
C SER A 117 -3.46 -11.55 -3.10
N GLY A 118 -4.28 -12.55 -2.82
CA GLY A 118 -3.83 -13.83 -2.25
C GLY A 118 -3.24 -14.79 -3.29
N VAL A 119 -3.22 -14.42 -4.57
CA VAL A 119 -2.90 -15.33 -5.69
C VAL A 119 -1.61 -14.95 -6.41
N SER A 120 -1.49 -13.70 -6.88
CA SER A 120 -0.32 -13.26 -7.65
C SER A 120 -0.19 -11.74 -7.72
N ALA A 121 1.01 -11.26 -8.06
CA ALA A 121 1.24 -9.84 -8.37
C ALA A 121 0.46 -9.38 -9.62
N ALA A 122 0.30 -10.26 -10.62
CA ALA A 122 -0.50 -9.98 -11.80
C ALA A 122 -1.99 -9.74 -11.44
N ASN A 123 -2.54 -10.54 -10.52
CA ASN A 123 -3.90 -10.34 -10.03
C ASN A 123 -4.02 -9.04 -9.22
N ALA A 124 -3.01 -8.68 -8.42
CA ALA A 124 -3.00 -7.40 -7.70
C ALA A 124 -2.99 -6.21 -8.67
N LEU A 125 -2.21 -6.27 -9.75
CA LEU A 125 -2.22 -5.27 -10.82
C LEU A 125 -3.59 -5.20 -11.52
N ALA A 126 -4.17 -6.35 -11.90
CA ALA A 126 -5.48 -6.40 -12.55
C ALA A 126 -6.58 -5.80 -11.66
N ASN A 127 -6.58 -6.09 -10.36
CA ASN A 127 -7.51 -5.50 -9.40
C ASN A 127 -7.34 -3.98 -9.32
N LEU A 128 -6.09 -3.49 -9.29
CA LEU A 128 -5.77 -2.06 -9.27
C LEU A 128 -6.37 -1.33 -10.48
N ASP A 129 -6.20 -1.92 -11.67
CA ASP A 129 -6.67 -1.36 -12.94
C ASP A 129 -8.19 -1.39 -13.07
N ALA A 130 -8.83 -2.46 -12.57
CA ALA A 130 -10.27 -2.64 -12.62
C ALA A 130 -11.02 -1.74 -11.61
N GLU A 131 -10.55 -1.67 -10.37
CA GLU A 131 -11.29 -1.01 -9.28
C GLU A 131 -10.98 0.49 -9.17
N ILE A 132 -9.75 0.91 -9.50
CA ILE A 132 -9.30 2.30 -9.36
C ILE A 132 -8.57 2.76 -10.63
N PRO A 133 -9.25 2.88 -11.78
CA PRO A 133 -8.61 3.26 -13.05
C PRO A 133 -8.09 4.71 -13.04
N GLY A 134 -8.79 5.62 -12.36
CA GLY A 134 -8.46 7.05 -12.31
C GLY A 134 -7.50 7.45 -11.18
N TRP A 135 -7.32 8.76 -11.03
CA TRP A 135 -6.50 9.40 -9.99
C TRP A 135 -7.28 10.45 -9.17
N ASP A 136 -8.58 10.59 -9.41
CA ASP A 136 -9.43 11.52 -8.65
C ASP A 136 -9.70 10.95 -7.26
N PHE A 137 -8.86 11.34 -6.31
CA PHE A 137 -8.93 10.90 -4.93
C PHE A 137 -10.24 11.34 -4.26
N ASP A 138 -10.69 12.56 -4.53
CA ASP A 138 -11.85 13.12 -3.85
C ASP A 138 -13.14 12.45 -4.38
N LYS A 139 -13.24 12.21 -5.68
CA LYS A 139 -14.33 11.40 -6.26
C LYS A 139 -14.36 9.97 -5.71
N LEU A 140 -13.19 9.33 -5.58
CA LEU A 140 -13.12 7.98 -4.99
C LEU A 140 -13.59 8.00 -3.53
N HIS A 141 -13.14 8.98 -2.75
CA HIS A 141 -13.53 9.15 -1.36
C HIS A 141 -15.04 9.39 -1.21
N GLU A 142 -15.61 10.32 -2.00
CA GLU A 142 -17.06 10.60 -1.99
C GLU A 142 -17.89 9.38 -2.38
N SER A 143 -17.50 8.67 -3.45
CA SER A 143 -18.20 7.45 -3.87
C SER A 143 -18.12 6.34 -2.82
N THR A 144 -17.00 6.24 -2.10
CA THR A 144 -16.83 5.27 -1.01
C THR A 144 -17.68 5.64 0.19
N ARG A 145 -17.72 6.92 0.56
CA ARG A 145 -18.60 7.42 1.62
C ARG A 145 -20.05 7.14 1.30
N LYS A 146 -20.48 7.41 0.06
CA LYS A 146 -21.86 7.11 -0.36
C LYS A 146 -22.21 5.63 -0.22
N ARG A 147 -21.30 4.71 -0.59
CA ARG A 147 -21.53 3.27 -0.42
C ARG A 147 -21.69 2.89 1.05
N TRP A 148 -20.92 3.50 1.94
CA TRP A 148 -21.08 3.32 3.39
C TRP A 148 -22.40 3.89 3.90
N ASP A 149 -22.78 5.10 3.46
CA ASP A 149 -24.06 5.69 3.83
C ASP A 149 -25.23 4.77 3.39
N ASP A 150 -25.16 4.22 2.17
CA ASP A 150 -26.15 3.28 1.65
C ASP A 150 -26.18 1.98 2.50
N ALA A 151 -25.03 1.41 2.85
CA ALA A 151 -24.94 0.19 3.67
C ALA A 151 -25.44 0.40 5.11
N LEU A 152 -25.08 1.52 5.74
CA LEU A 152 -25.49 1.87 7.10
C LEU A 152 -26.97 2.27 7.17
N SER A 153 -27.54 2.77 6.07
CA SER A 153 -28.96 3.14 6.01
C SER A 153 -29.93 1.95 6.07
N THR A 154 -29.43 0.71 6.02
CA THR A 154 -30.23 -0.52 6.17
C THR A 154 -30.97 -0.59 7.51
N LEU A 155 -30.44 0.05 8.55
CA LEU A 155 -31.09 0.20 9.86
C LEU A 155 -31.14 1.67 10.24
N GLN A 156 -32.34 2.20 10.38
CA GLN A 156 -32.56 3.60 10.76
C GLN A 156 -33.13 3.70 12.17
N ILE A 157 -32.47 4.47 13.03
CA ILE A 157 -32.99 4.80 14.35
C ILE A 157 -33.65 6.18 14.28
N ALA A 158 -34.97 6.22 14.51
CA ALA A 158 -35.75 7.46 14.47
C ALA A 158 -35.33 8.44 15.58
N ASP A 159 -35.17 7.94 16.81
CA ASP A 159 -34.96 8.74 18.02
C ASP A 159 -33.63 8.43 18.72
N GLY A 160 -33.30 9.21 19.74
CA GLY A 160 -32.10 9.03 20.57
C GLY A 160 -31.11 10.19 20.46
N ALA A 161 -30.33 10.36 21.52
CA ALA A 161 -29.28 11.37 21.57
C ALA A 161 -28.19 11.08 20.53
N GLN A 162 -27.50 12.12 20.07
CA GLN A 162 -26.42 12.00 19.08
C GLN A 162 -25.39 10.92 19.44
N ALA A 163 -24.98 10.84 20.71
CA ALA A 163 -24.04 9.83 21.20
C ALA A 163 -24.54 8.38 21.04
N GLN A 164 -25.86 8.15 21.16
CA GLN A 164 -26.46 6.83 20.97
C GLN A 164 -26.45 6.45 19.49
N LYS A 165 -26.73 7.41 18.60
CA LYS A 165 -26.65 7.21 17.14
C LYS A 165 -25.22 6.89 16.70
N GLU A 166 -24.23 7.62 17.21
CA GLU A 166 -22.82 7.36 16.95
C GLU A 166 -22.39 5.97 17.43
N THR A 167 -22.77 5.58 18.65
CA THR A 167 -22.48 4.24 19.19
C THR A 167 -23.09 3.16 18.29
N PHE A 168 -24.35 3.32 17.89
CA PHE A 168 -25.05 2.33 17.08
C PHE A 168 -24.45 2.22 15.67
N TYR A 169 -24.30 3.32 14.93
CA TYR A 169 -23.77 3.25 13.56
C TYR A 169 -22.30 2.84 13.52
N THR A 170 -21.52 3.14 14.56
CA THR A 170 -20.16 2.60 14.70
C THR A 170 -20.18 1.09 14.93
N ALA A 171 -21.10 0.58 15.76
CA ALA A 171 -21.26 -0.86 15.97
C ALA A 171 -21.74 -1.57 14.69
N LEU A 172 -22.65 -0.95 13.93
CA LEU A 172 -23.13 -1.48 12.65
C LEU A 172 -21.99 -1.51 11.62
N TYR A 173 -21.19 -0.45 11.53
CA TYR A 173 -19.99 -0.43 10.68
C TYR A 173 -19.03 -1.58 11.02
N HIS A 174 -18.82 -1.92 12.29
CA HIS A 174 -17.97 -3.04 12.69
C HIS A 174 -18.57 -4.42 12.40
N ALA A 175 -19.88 -4.52 12.17
CA ALA A 175 -20.58 -5.77 11.92
C ALA A 175 -20.76 -6.10 10.43
N LEU A 176 -20.56 -5.12 9.55
CA LEU A 176 -20.58 -5.24 8.09
C LEU A 176 -19.21 -5.67 7.55
#